data_AF-A0A950KSR5-F1
#
_entry.id   AF-A0A950KSR5-F1
#
_cell.length_a   1.000
_cell.length_b   1.000
_cell.length_c   1.000
_cell.angle_alpha   90.00
_cell.angle_beta   90.00
_cell.angle_gamma   90.00
#
_symmetry.space_group_name_H-M   'P 1'
#
loop_
_entity.id
_entity.type
_entity.pdbx_description
1 polymer ?
#
loop_
_entity_poly.entity_id
_entity_poly.type
_entity_poly.pdbx_seq_one_letter_code
_entity_poly.pdbx_strand_id
1 'polypeptide(L)'
;MTTDRPTLPAPSQGNENFAAAVTEVSERMTLLVREEIELAKAETMAKLSTLARGLAAVAAGAVFGVFALSIGLQTLAWGLSSPIAGTGKIWIGFLIVTALLVILTAIAFLFAWRKLRVGAPTPQMAIDEAKKIRETVTSSTGT
;
A
#
# COMPACT_ATOMS: atom_id res chain seq x y z
N MET A 1 22.32 26.21 -81.50
CA MET A 1 22.06 26.88 -80.22
C MET A 1 21.43 25.85 -79.29
N THR A 2 22.25 25.14 -78.53
CA THR A 2 21.86 24.02 -77.65
C THR A 2 21.77 24.55 -76.22
N THR A 3 20.57 24.66 -75.68
CA THR A 3 20.33 24.98 -74.27
C THR A 3 20.39 23.70 -73.45
N ASP A 4 21.54 23.49 -72.81
CA ASP A 4 21.71 22.48 -71.76
C ASP A 4 20.94 22.94 -70.51
N ARG A 5 20.04 22.09 -70.01
CA ARG A 5 19.16 22.42 -68.88
C ARG A 5 19.72 21.71 -67.65
N PRO A 6 20.10 22.43 -66.58
CA PRO A 6 20.67 21.79 -65.40
C PRO A 6 19.63 20.87 -64.78
N THR A 7 19.89 19.57 -64.78
CA THR A 7 19.10 18.60 -64.02
C THR A 7 19.44 18.78 -62.54
N LEU A 8 18.49 19.29 -61.76
CA LEU A 8 18.64 19.37 -60.32
C LEU A 8 18.75 17.94 -59.76
N PRO A 9 19.73 17.67 -58.86
CA PRO A 9 19.86 16.35 -58.23
C PRO A 9 18.58 16.02 -57.45
N ALA A 10 18.11 14.77 -57.58
CA ALA A 10 16.95 14.28 -56.84
C ALA A 10 17.19 14.43 -55.32
N PRO A 11 16.17 14.84 -54.54
CA PRO A 11 16.31 14.98 -53.10
C PRO A 11 16.76 13.64 -52.48
N SER A 12 17.65 13.73 -51.50
CA SER A 12 18.31 12.61 -50.85
C SER A 12 17.33 11.74 -50.07
N GLN A 13 16.77 10.71 -50.70
CA GLN A 13 15.79 9.76 -50.14
C GLN A 13 16.22 9.13 -48.79
N GLY A 14 17.53 9.05 -48.52
CA GLY A 14 18.06 8.52 -47.24
C GLY A 14 17.73 9.37 -46.02
N ASN A 15 17.72 10.72 -46.14
CA ASN A 15 17.40 11.61 -45.02
C ASN A 15 15.90 11.63 -44.72
N GLU A 16 15.07 11.51 -45.75
CA GLU A 16 13.61 11.43 -45.62
C GLU A 16 13.18 10.13 -44.91
N ASN A 17 13.80 9.00 -45.27
CA ASN A 17 13.54 7.70 -44.63
C ASN A 17 13.99 7.66 -43.15
N PHE A 18 15.11 8.30 -42.81
CA PHE A 18 15.57 8.39 -41.42
C PHE A 18 14.66 9.28 -40.56
N ALA A 19 14.24 10.44 -41.09
CA ALA A 19 13.30 11.32 -40.40
C ALA A 19 11.94 10.64 -40.17
N ALA A 20 11.46 9.85 -41.14
CA ALA A 20 10.25 9.06 -41.00
C ALA A 20 10.39 7.97 -39.92
N ALA A 21 11.49 7.23 -39.89
CA ALA A 21 11.73 6.19 -38.89
C ALA A 21 11.82 6.75 -37.45
N VAL A 22 12.49 7.88 -37.26
CA VAL A 22 12.56 8.54 -35.94
C VAL A 22 11.19 9.02 -35.49
N THR A 23 10.36 9.53 -36.41
CA THR A 23 8.99 9.94 -36.13
C THR A 23 8.13 8.74 -35.72
N GLU A 24 8.21 7.64 -36.46
CA GLU A 24 7.50 6.40 -36.16
C GLU A 24 7.89 5.81 -34.80
N VAL A 25 9.18 5.78 -34.47
CA VAL A 25 9.66 5.32 -33.16
C VAL A 25 9.16 6.24 -32.05
N SER A 26 9.16 7.55 -32.27
CA SER A 26 8.67 8.54 -31.30
C SER A 26 7.17 8.40 -31.04
N GLU A 27 6.38 8.15 -32.09
CA GLU A 27 4.94 7.86 -31.98
C GLU A 27 4.68 6.56 -31.22
N ARG A 28 5.42 5.49 -31.54
CA ARG A 28 5.32 4.19 -30.83
C ARG A 28 5.69 4.31 -29.35
N MET A 29 6.75 5.05 -29.03
CA MET A 29 7.14 5.29 -27.63
C MET A 29 6.08 6.09 -26.87
N THR A 30 5.50 7.12 -27.50
CA THR A 30 4.40 7.91 -26.91
C THR A 30 3.18 7.04 -26.63
N LEU A 31 2.87 6.13 -27.55
CA LEU A 31 1.77 5.16 -27.41
C LEU A 31 2.03 4.19 -26.25
N LEU A 32 3.24 3.61 -26.15
CA LEU A 32 3.62 2.74 -25.03
C LEU A 32 3.53 3.44 -23.67
N VAL A 33 4.04 4.67 -23.56
CA VAL A 33 3.97 5.44 -22.31
C VAL A 33 2.52 5.67 -21.89
N ARG A 34 1.64 5.97 -22.86
CA ARG A 34 0.21 6.15 -22.60
C ARG A 34 -0.45 4.84 -22.16
N GLU A 35 -0.14 3.72 -22.80
CA GLU A 35 -0.64 2.40 -22.43
C GLU A 35 -0.22 2.00 -21.01
N GLU A 36 1.04 2.23 -20.63
CA GLU A 36 1.53 1.98 -19.27
C GLU A 36 0.82 2.86 -18.23
N ILE A 37 0.55 4.13 -18.55
CA ILE A 37 -0.24 5.02 -17.69
C ILE A 37 -1.68 4.50 -17.55
N GLU A 38 -2.30 4.08 -18.65
CA GLU A 38 -3.67 3.55 -18.65
C GLU A 38 -3.76 2.23 -17.86
N LEU A 39 -2.76 1.35 -18.02
CA LEU A 39 -2.66 0.10 -17.28
C LEU A 39 -2.42 0.34 -15.79
N ALA A 40 -1.44 1.18 -15.43
CA ALA A 40 -1.16 1.55 -14.05
C ALA A 40 -2.39 2.21 -13.40
N LYS A 41 -3.13 3.04 -14.13
CA LYS A 41 -4.40 3.61 -13.66
C LYS A 41 -5.46 2.54 -13.43
N ALA A 42 -5.61 1.59 -14.35
CA ALA A 42 -6.56 0.48 -14.19
C ALA A 42 -6.20 -0.39 -12.97
N GLU A 43 -4.92 -0.73 -12.81
CA GLU A 43 -4.44 -1.55 -11.69
C GLU A 43 -4.59 -0.84 -10.35
N THR A 44 -4.23 0.45 -10.28
CA THR A 44 -4.41 1.25 -9.05
C THR A 44 -5.88 1.41 -8.68
N MET A 45 -6.77 1.63 -9.66
CA MET A 45 -8.22 1.67 -9.42
C MET A 45 -8.77 0.32 -8.94
N ALA A 46 -8.34 -0.79 -9.52
CA ALA A 46 -8.74 -2.13 -9.09
C ALA A 46 -8.28 -2.43 -7.65
N LYS A 47 -7.03 -2.08 -7.31
CA LYS A 47 -6.48 -2.19 -5.96
C LYS A 47 -7.25 -1.32 -4.96
N LEU A 48 -7.53 -0.07 -5.31
CA LEU A 48 -8.26 0.86 -4.44
C LEU A 48 -9.71 0.43 -4.22
N SER A 49 -10.40 -0.06 -5.26
CA SER A 49 -11.76 -0.57 -5.17
C SER A 49 -11.86 -1.78 -4.23
N THR A 50 -10.92 -2.72 -4.36
CA THR A 50 -10.85 -3.88 -3.48
C THR A 50 -10.57 -3.47 -2.03
N LEU A 51 -9.62 -2.56 -1.82
CA LEU A 51 -9.32 -2.01 -0.50
C LEU A 51 -10.52 -1.28 0.10
N ALA A 52 -11.22 -0.45 -0.68
CA ALA A 52 -12.38 0.31 -0.24
C ALA A 52 -13.52 -0.61 0.20
N ARG A 53 -13.82 -1.67 -0.55
CA ARG A 53 -14.81 -2.68 -0.17
C ARG A 53 -14.40 -3.42 1.11
N GLY A 54 -13.12 -3.78 1.21
CA GLY A 54 -12.56 -4.38 2.43
C GLY A 54 -12.72 -3.48 3.64
N LEU A 55 -12.36 -2.20 3.53
CA LEU A 55 -12.52 -1.21 4.58
C LEU A 55 -13.98 -0.98 4.96
N ALA A 56 -14.89 -0.95 3.99
CA ALA A 56 -16.32 -0.82 4.26
C ALA A 56 -16.86 -2.02 5.05
N ALA A 57 -16.48 -3.24 4.68
CA ALA A 57 -16.85 -4.45 5.41
C ALA A 57 -16.26 -4.47 6.83
N VAL A 58 -14.99 -4.09 6.98
CA VAL A 58 -14.33 -3.95 8.29
C VAL A 58 -15.01 -2.89 9.15
N ALA A 59 -15.37 -1.74 8.59
CA ALA A 59 -16.05 -0.68 9.32
C ALA A 59 -17.43 -1.14 9.80
N ALA A 60 -18.22 -1.77 8.93
CA ALA A 60 -19.51 -2.33 9.31
C ALA A 60 -19.36 -3.40 10.42
N GLY A 61 -18.41 -4.33 10.24
CA GLY A 61 -18.09 -5.34 11.24
C GLY A 61 -17.64 -4.75 12.57
N ALA A 62 -16.84 -3.68 12.55
CA ALA A 62 -16.39 -2.99 13.76
C ALA A 62 -17.57 -2.36 14.52
N VAL A 63 -18.52 -1.73 13.82
CA VAL A 63 -19.73 -1.16 14.44
C VAL A 63 -20.54 -2.25 15.14
N PHE A 64 -20.87 -3.34 14.43
CA PHE A 64 -21.60 -4.46 15.03
C PHE A 64 -20.81 -5.15 16.13
N GLY A 65 -19.49 -5.27 15.98
CA GLY A 65 -18.60 -5.84 16.98
C GLY A 65 -18.59 -5.03 18.28
N VAL A 66 -18.59 -3.71 18.21
CA VAL A 66 -18.69 -2.83 19.39
C VAL A 66 -20.03 -3.04 20.10
N PHE A 67 -21.14 -3.10 19.37
CA PHE A 67 -22.46 -3.36 19.97
C PHE A 67 -22.54 -4.77 20.59
N ALA A 68 -22.09 -5.79 19.87
CA ALA A 68 -22.09 -7.17 20.35
C ALA A 68 -21.21 -7.33 21.60
N LEU A 69 -20.02 -6.74 21.60
CA LEU A 69 -19.12 -6.74 22.76
C LEU A 69 -19.75 -6.01 23.94
N SER A 70 -20.35 -4.84 23.72
CA SER A 70 -21.02 -4.06 24.77
C SER A 70 -22.18 -4.85 25.39
N ILE A 71 -23.08 -5.40 24.57
CA ILE A 71 -24.21 -6.20 25.07
C ILE A 71 -23.71 -7.48 25.75
N GLY A 72 -22.68 -8.12 25.21
CA GLY A 72 -22.09 -9.34 25.77
C GLY A 72 -21.44 -9.13 27.14
N LEU A 73 -20.67 -8.05 27.31
CA LEU A 73 -20.06 -7.70 28.59
C LEU A 73 -21.13 -7.38 29.65
N GLN A 74 -22.20 -6.69 29.25
CA GLN A 74 -23.33 -6.41 30.13
C GLN A 74 -24.05 -7.70 30.51
N THR A 75 -24.33 -8.57 29.54
CA THR A 75 -24.93 -9.89 29.76
C THR A 75 -24.09 -10.71 30.74
N LEU A 76 -22.76 -10.69 30.59
CA LEU A 76 -21.85 -11.37 31.51
C LEU A 76 -21.89 -10.77 32.91
N ALA A 77 -21.84 -9.43 33.04
CA ALA A 77 -21.89 -8.75 34.33
C ALA A 77 -23.19 -9.05 35.09
N TRP A 78 -24.32 -8.96 34.39
CA TRP A 78 -25.64 -9.31 34.92
C TRP A 78 -25.71 -10.79 35.30
N GLY A 79 -25.26 -11.69 34.43
CA GLY A 79 -25.23 -13.13 34.70
C GLY A 79 -24.38 -13.48 35.93
N LEU A 80 -23.22 -12.86 36.08
CA LEU A 80 -22.33 -13.09 37.22
C LEU A 80 -22.88 -12.52 38.53
N SER A 81 -23.73 -11.50 38.44
CA SER A 81 -24.45 -10.94 39.59
C SER A 81 -25.68 -11.74 40.01
N SER A 82 -26.14 -12.70 39.19
CA SER A 82 -27.36 -13.47 39.45
C SER A 82 -27.40 -14.21 40.80
N PRO A 83 -26.31 -14.81 41.32
CA PRO A 83 -26.35 -15.53 42.60
C PRO A 83 -26.53 -14.60 43.81
N ILE A 84 -26.25 -13.30 43.64
CA ILE A 84 -26.35 -12.27 44.69
C ILE A 84 -27.43 -11.24 44.39
N ALA A 85 -28.32 -11.54 43.44
CA ALA A 85 -29.45 -10.69 43.10
C ALA A 85 -30.33 -10.42 44.34
N GLY A 86 -30.84 -9.19 44.48
CA GLY A 86 -31.65 -8.77 45.62
C GLY A 86 -30.87 -8.30 46.86
N THR A 87 -29.55 -8.50 46.92
CA THR A 87 -28.71 -8.03 48.04
C THR A 87 -28.31 -6.56 47.96
N GLY A 88 -28.67 -5.87 46.88
CA GLY A 88 -28.15 -4.53 46.54
C GLY A 88 -26.70 -4.54 46.04
N LYS A 89 -26.03 -5.69 45.95
CA LYS A 89 -24.61 -5.81 45.60
C LYS A 89 -24.34 -6.14 44.13
N ILE A 90 -25.21 -5.69 43.23
CA ILE A 90 -25.14 -6.05 41.80
C ILE A 90 -23.85 -5.59 41.12
N TRP A 91 -23.28 -4.49 41.62
CA TRP A 91 -22.00 -3.92 41.20
C TRP A 91 -20.82 -4.89 41.27
N ILE A 92 -20.88 -5.95 42.09
CA ILE A 92 -19.81 -6.96 42.16
C ILE A 92 -19.64 -7.68 40.81
N GLY A 93 -20.74 -8.03 40.12
CA GLY A 93 -20.66 -8.68 38.80
C GLY A 93 -19.95 -7.79 37.78
N PHE A 94 -20.25 -6.49 37.80
CA PHE A 94 -19.59 -5.50 36.96
C PHE A 94 -18.10 -5.33 37.30
N LEU A 95 -17.74 -5.27 38.58
CA LEU A 95 -16.34 -5.18 39.02
C LEU A 95 -15.50 -6.37 38.54
N ILE A 96 -16.06 -7.59 38.56
CA ILE A 96 -15.34 -8.77 38.07
C ILE A 96 -15.10 -8.66 36.56
N VAL A 97 -16.11 -8.24 35.79
CA VAL A 97 -15.95 -8.01 34.35
C VAL A 97 -14.94 -6.91 34.06
N THR A 98 -14.94 -5.82 34.84
CA THR A 98 -13.93 -4.76 34.75
C THR A 98 -12.52 -5.29 35.03
N ALA A 99 -12.35 -6.08 36.08
CA ALA A 99 -11.05 -6.67 36.41
C ALA A 99 -10.55 -7.59 35.29
N LEU A 100 -11.43 -8.40 34.71
CA LEU A 100 -11.11 -9.24 33.55
C LEU A 100 -10.63 -8.39 32.36
N LEU A 101 -11.34 -7.30 32.03
CA LEU A 101 -10.95 -6.40 30.95
C LEU A 101 -9.59 -5.74 31.22
N VAL A 102 -9.33 -5.28 32.44
CA VAL A 102 -8.03 -4.69 32.82
C VAL A 102 -6.89 -5.69 32.61
N ILE A 103 -7.08 -6.96 32.99
CA ILE A 103 -6.09 -8.01 32.78
C ILE A 103 -5.84 -8.22 31.28
N LEU A 104 -6.91 -8.35 30.49
CA LEU A 104 -6.80 -8.52 29.03
C LEU A 104 -6.11 -7.32 28.37
N THR A 105 -6.45 -6.10 28.78
CA THR A 105 -5.80 -4.87 28.32
C THR A 105 -4.32 -4.84 28.67
N ALA A 106 -3.95 -5.20 29.90
CA ALA A 106 -2.55 -5.25 30.32
C ALA A 106 -1.74 -6.26 29.49
N ILE A 107 -2.30 -7.45 29.23
CA ILE A 107 -1.67 -8.47 28.38
C ILE A 107 -1.51 -7.95 26.95
N ALA A 108 -2.57 -7.39 26.35
CA ALA A 108 -2.53 -6.86 25.00
C ALA A 108 -1.51 -5.73 24.85
N PHE A 109 -1.49 -4.79 25.81
CA PHE A 109 -0.53 -3.69 25.82
C PHE A 109 0.91 -4.20 25.98
N LEU A 110 1.14 -5.18 26.85
CA LEU A 110 2.46 -5.78 27.04
C LEU A 110 2.94 -6.52 25.79
N PHE A 111 2.05 -7.23 25.10
CA PHE A 111 2.35 -7.88 23.82
C PHE A 111 2.70 -6.86 22.74
N ALA A 112 1.88 -5.80 22.59
CA ALA A 112 2.14 -4.72 21.65
C ALA A 112 3.47 -4.01 21.95
N TRP A 113 3.73 -3.69 23.23
CA TRP A 113 4.96 -3.06 23.68
C TRP A 113 6.20 -3.90 23.35
N ARG A 114 6.12 -5.22 23.56
CA ARG A 114 7.20 -6.14 23.18
C ARG A 114 7.43 -6.13 21.67
N LYS A 115 6.37 -6.14 20.87
CA LYS A 115 6.47 -6.21 19.40
C LYS A 115 6.96 -4.90 18.78
N LEU A 116 6.62 -3.76 19.37
CA LEU A 116 7.11 -2.43 18.94
C LEU A 116 8.57 -2.18 19.34
N ARG A 117 9.05 -2.82 20.43
CA ARG A 117 10.45 -2.74 20.84
C ARG A 117 11.40 -3.52 19.94
N VAL A 118 10.92 -4.55 19.26
CA VAL A 118 11.66 -5.19 18.17
C VAL A 118 11.56 -4.22 16.99
N GLY A 119 12.53 -3.31 16.88
CA GLY A 119 12.58 -2.33 15.79
C GLY A 119 12.44 -2.99 14.42
N ALA A 120 12.08 -2.20 13.40
CA ALA A 120 11.94 -2.71 12.04
C ALA A 120 13.19 -3.52 11.63
N PRO A 121 13.05 -4.71 11.03
CA PRO A 121 14.19 -5.45 10.54
C PRO A 121 14.98 -4.54 9.60
N THR A 122 16.24 -4.27 9.94
CA THR A 122 17.13 -3.52 9.03
C THR A 122 17.26 -4.30 7.72
N PRO A 123 16.91 -3.73 6.55
CA PRO A 123 16.97 -4.42 5.28
C PRO A 123 18.42 -4.50 4.79
N GLN A 124 19.18 -5.44 5.39
CA GLN A 124 20.63 -5.58 5.19
C GLN A 124 20.97 -5.78 3.71
N MET A 125 20.25 -6.64 3.00
CA MET A 125 20.47 -6.86 1.56
C MET A 125 20.31 -5.58 0.72
N ALA A 126 19.26 -4.79 0.97
CA ALA A 126 19.04 -3.53 0.24
C ALA A 126 20.13 -2.49 0.55
N ILE A 127 20.59 -2.45 1.81
CA ILE A 127 21.69 -1.58 2.23
C ILE A 127 23.00 -2.01 1.55
N ASP A 128 23.26 -3.31 1.45
CA ASP A 128 24.48 -3.84 0.83
C ASP A 128 24.49 -3.66 -0.69
N GLU A 129 23.36 -3.84 -1.36
CA GLU A 129 23.20 -3.52 -2.78
C GLU A 129 23.42 -2.02 -3.05
N ALA A 130 22.81 -1.15 -2.25
CA ALA A 130 23.01 0.30 -2.37
C ALA A 130 24.48 0.70 -2.18
N LYS A 131 25.20 0.05 -1.25
CA LYS A 131 26.66 0.27 -1.06
C LYS A 131 27.45 -0.14 -2.30
N LYS A 132 27.20 -1.32 -2.88
CA LYS A 132 27.89 -1.79 -4.08
C LYS A 132 27.67 -0.86 -5.29
N ILE A 133 26.45 -0.37 -5.47
CA ILE A 133 26.12 0.60 -6.53
C ILE A 133 26.93 1.88 -6.33
N ARG A 134 26.95 2.42 -5.11
CA ARG A 134 27.74 3.61 -4.79
C ARG A 134 29.22 3.40 -5.08
N GLU A 135 29.80 2.28 -4.66
CA GLU A 135 31.21 1.95 -4.92
C GLU A 135 31.51 1.93 -6.42
N THR A 136 30.65 1.31 -7.22
CA THR A 136 30.81 1.21 -8.68
C THR A 136 30.75 2.58 -9.38
N VAL A 137 29.86 3.47 -8.93
CA VAL A 137 29.73 4.83 -9.51
C VAL A 137 30.93 5.70 -9.12
N THR A 138 31.43 5.56 -7.89
CA THR A 138 32.54 6.39 -7.40
C THR A 138 33.88 5.97 -7.99
N SER A 139 34.10 4.66 -8.20
CA SER A 139 35.32 4.14 -8.84
C SER A 139 35.39 4.47 -10.34
N SER A 140 34.25 4.52 -11.03
CA SER A 140 34.16 4.91 -12.45
C SER A 140 34.46 6.41 -12.70
N THR A 141 34.29 7.27 -11.68
CA THR A 141 34.53 8.72 -11.79
C THR A 141 36.00 9.10 -11.50
N GLY A 142 36.82 8.16 -11.03
CA GLY A 142 38.20 8.39 -10.58
C GLY A 142 39.31 8.08 -11.61
N THR A 143 38.97 7.73 -12.85
CA THR A 143 39.89 7.47 -13.97
C THR A 143 39.50 8.28 -15.18
#